data_AF-A0A7J3M209-F1
#
_entry.id   AF-A0A7J3M209-F1
#
_cell.length_a   1.000
_cell.length_b   1.000
_cell.length_c   1.000
_cell.angle_alpha   90.00
_cell.angle_beta   90.00
_cell.angle_gamma   90.00
#
_symmetry.space_group_name_H-M   'P 1'
#
loop_
_entity.id
_entity.type
_entity.pdbx_description
1 polymer ?
#
loop_
_entity_poly.entity_id
_entity_poly.type
_entity_poly.pdbx_seq_one_letter_code
_entity_poly.pdbx_strand_id
1 'polypeptide(L)' 'MPKIIEAIYENGVFKPLEKVDLKPGERAKVMIVAIDDLINEFYGLINSDLTLEDIKKARYEAKGWRRF' A
#
# COMPACT_ATOMS: atom_id res chain seq x y z
N MET A 1 9.29 13.48 -3.53
CA MET A 1 8.09 12.62 -3.50
C MET A 1 8.54 11.18 -3.33
N PRO A 2 7.89 10.38 -2.48
CA PRO A 2 8.16 8.94 -2.43
C PRO A 2 7.80 8.31 -3.78
N LYS A 3 8.72 7.55 -4.37
CA LYS A 3 8.45 6.75 -5.57
C LYS A 3 7.99 5.37 -5.11
N ILE A 4 6.79 4.96 -5.53
CA ILE A 4 6.28 3.60 -5.29
C ILE A 4 6.91 2.71 -6.36
N ILE A 5 7.66 1.70 -5.92
CA ILE A 5 8.26 0.69 -6.80
C ILE A 5 7.45 -0.58 -6.62
N GLU A 6 6.84 -1.07 -7.69
CA GLU A 6 6.17 -2.37 -7.68
C GLU A 6 7.22 -3.48 -7.81
N ALA A 7 7.05 -4.55 -7.04
CA ALA A 7 7.96 -5.68 -7.04
C ALA A 7 7.23 -7.00 -6.78
N ILE A 8 7.76 -8.08 -7.37
CA ILE A 8 7.35 -9.45 -7.07
C ILE A 8 8.31 -10.01 -6.03
N TYR A 9 7.77 -10.69 -5.02
CA TYR A 9 8.56 -11.42 -4.04
C TYR A 9 8.65 -12.90 -4.42
N GLU A 10 9.86 -13.35 -4.76
CA GLU A 10 10.13 -14.74 -5.15
C GLU A 10 11.38 -15.24 -4.45
N ASN A 11 11.29 -16.40 -3.80
CA ASN A 11 12.41 -17.10 -3.16
C ASN A 11 13.23 -16.22 -2.19
N GLY A 12 12.59 -15.34 -1.43
CA GLY A 12 13.28 -14.46 -0.49
C GLY A 12 13.76 -13.13 -1.06
N VAL A 13 13.51 -12.85 -2.35
CA VAL A 13 14.03 -11.67 -3.05
C VAL A 13 12.90 -10.82 -3.60
N PHE A 14 12.94 -9.51 -3.33
CA PHE A 14 12.07 -8.52 -3.98
C PHE A 14 12.64 -8.15 -5.35
N LYS A 15 11.94 -8.52 -6.42
CA LYS A 15 12.30 -8.22 -7.81
C LYS A 15 11.43 -7.07 -8.33
N PRO A 16 11.99 -5.87 -8.56
CA PRO A 16 11.19 -4.74 -9.04
C PRO A 16 10.70 -4.98 -10.47
N LEU A 17 9.48 -4.53 -10.76
CA LEU A 17 8.85 -4.59 -12.09
C LEU A 17 9.37 -3.49 -13.03
N GLU A 18 9.95 -2.43 -12.46
CA GLU A 18 10.58 -1.34 -13.19
C GLU A 18 12.05 -1.18 -12.79
N LYS A 19 12.82 -0.46 -13.62
CA LYS A 19 14.20 -0.13 -13.28
C LYS A 19 14.22 0.84 -12.09
N VAL A 20 14.96 0.46 -11.06
CA VAL A 20 15.17 1.27 -9.87
C VAL A 20 16.51 1.98 -9.99
N ASP A 21 16.51 3.31 -9.89
CA ASP A 21 17.71 4.13 -9.98
C ASP A 21 18.32 4.33 -8.58
N LEU A 22 18.92 3.25 -8.06
CA LEU A 22 19.65 3.26 -6.78
C LEU A 22 21.14 3.03 -7.05
N LYS A 23 21.99 3.74 -6.32
CA LYS A 23 23.44 3.55 -6.40
C LYS A 23 23.84 2.24 -5.70
N PRO A 24 24.96 1.61 -6.11
CA PRO A 24 25.50 0.47 -5.39
C PRO A 24 25.71 0.79 -3.90
N GLY A 25 25.15 -0.04 -3.01
CA GLY A 25 25.23 0.15 -1.56
C GLY A 25 24.17 1.08 -0.96
N GLU A 26 23.31 1.67 -1.77
CA GLU A 26 22.20 2.50 -1.29
C GLU A 26 21.11 1.64 -0.62
N ARG A 27 20.62 2.09 0.54
CA ARG A 27 19.63 1.36 1.34
C ARG A 27 18.24 1.89 1.05
N ALA A 28 17.35 1.03 0.59
CA ALA A 28 15.91 1.30 0.54
C ALA A 28 15.21 0.66 1.74
N LYS A 29 14.15 1.30 2.23
CA LYS A 29 13.25 0.73 3.25
C LYS A 29 12.07 0.09 2.54
N VAL A 30 11.89 -1.23 2.73
CA VAL A 30 10.68 -1.93 2.29
C VAL A 30 9.65 -1.83 3.42
N MET A 31 8.45 -1.39 3.09
CA MET A 31 7.33 -1.34 4.02
C MET A 31 6.23 -2.27 3.52
N ILE A 32 5.95 -3.32 4.28
CA ILE A 32 4.82 -4.21 4.02
C ILE A 32 3.66 -3.67 4.83
N VAL A 33 2.67 -3.09 4.16
CA VAL A 33 1.50 -2.52 4.80
C VAL A 33 0.28 -3.38 4.48
N ALA A 34 -0.28 -3.99 5.51
CA ALA A 34 -1.65 -4.46 5.44
C ALA A 34 -2.55 -3.23 5.56
N ILE A 35 -3.17 -2.82 4.44
CA ILE A 35 -4.05 -1.64 4.42
C ILE A 35 -5.17 -1.76 5.44
N ASP A 36 -5.66 -2.97 5.72
CA ASP A 36 -6.71 -3.18 6.72
C ASP A 36 -6.21 -2.86 8.14
N ASP A 37 -4.95 -3.17 8.47
CA ASP A 37 -4.33 -2.79 9.74
C ASP A 37 -4.11 -1.28 9.81
N LEU A 38 -3.70 -0.65 8.71
CA LEU A 38 -3.56 0.81 8.63
C LEU A 38 -4.92 1.50 8.82
N ILE A 39 -5.99 0.98 8.23
CA ILE A 39 -7.33 1.53 8.44
C ILE A 39 -7.75 1.34 9.91
N ASN A 40 -7.52 0.17 10.50
CA ASN A 40 -7.86 -0.10 11.91
C ASN A 40 -7.07 0.79 12.90
N GLU A 41 -5.81 1.09 12.62
CA GLU A 41 -4.96 1.93 13.49
C GLU A 41 -5.31 3.42 13.36
N PHE A 42 -5.62 3.88 12.14
CA PHE A 42 -5.75 5.31 11.85
C PHE A 42 -7.19 5.82 11.70
N TYR A 43 -8.23 4.96 11.67
CA TYR A 43 -9.62 5.44 11.49
C TYR A 43 -10.04 6.46 12.56
N GLY A 44 -9.59 6.29 13.81
CA GLY A 44 -9.89 7.22 14.91
C GLY A 44 -9.16 8.57 14.82
N LEU A 45 -8.15 8.71 13.96
CA LEU A 45 -7.43 9.96 13.72
C LEU A 45 -8.12 10.85 12.68
N ILE A 46 -9.01 10.27 11.87
CA ILE A 46 -9.79 11.01 10.90
C ILE A 46 -11.03 11.54 11.65
N ASN A 47 -11.09 12.86 11.87
CA ASN A 47 -12.27 13.53 12.41
C ASN A 47 -13.42 13.46 11.39
N SER A 48 -14.04 12.28 11.30
CA SER A 48 -15.16 12.00 10.39
C SER A 48 -16.15 11.09 11.08
N ASP A 49 -17.42 11.22 10.73
CA ASP A 49 -18.50 10.33 11.21
C ASP A 49 -18.47 8.94 10.51
N LEU A 50 -17.44 8.67 9.71
CA LEU A 50 -17.30 7.40 8.99
C LEU A 50 -16.89 6.29 9.94
N THR A 51 -17.63 5.19 9.89
CA THR A 51 -17.26 3.98 10.62
C THR A 51 -16.19 3.19 9.85
N LEU A 52 -15.51 2.29 10.55
CA LEU A 52 -14.60 1.33 9.92
C LEU A 52 -15.28 0.52 8.80
N GLU A 53 -16.57 0.22 8.97
CA GLU A 53 -17.36 -0.55 8.01
C GLU A 53 -17.65 0.27 6.75
N ASP A 54 -17.94 1.56 6.89
CA ASP A 54 -18.09 2.49 5.77
C ASP A 54 -16.79 2.58 4.95
N ILE A 55 -15.64 2.68 5.62
CA ILE A 55 -14.33 2.73 4.97
C ILE A 55 -14.03 1.43 4.21
N LYS A 56 -14.32 0.27 4.81
CA LYS A 56 -14.12 -1.04 4.17
C LYS A 56 -15.02 -1.21 2.94
N LYS A 57 -16.27 -0.77 3.03
CA LYS A 57 -17.23 -0.83 1.92
C LYS A 57 -16.81 0.07 0.76
N ALA A 58 -16.44 1.33 1.04
CA ALA A 58 -15.94 2.25 0.02
C ALA A 58 -14.70 1.69 -0.71
N ARG A 59 -13.79 1.03 0.02
CA ARG A 59 -12.61 0.36 -0.57
C ARG A 59 -13.01 -0.79 -1.51
N TYR A 60 -14.00 -1.59 -1.13
CA TYR A 60 -14.48 -2.71 -1.96
C TYR A 60 -15.11 -2.20 -3.26
N GLU A 61 -15.95 -1.17 -3.18
CA GLU A 61 -16.61 -0.54 -4.33
C GLU A 61 -15.57 0.10 -5.28
N ALA A 62 -14.58 0.82 -4.76
CA ALA A 62 -13.50 1.40 -5.56
C ALA A 62 -12.64 0.35 -6.29
N LYS A 63 -12.41 -0.82 -5.67
CA LYS A 63 -11.74 -1.95 -6.33
C LYS A 63 -12.59 -2.54 -7.47
N GLY A 64 -13.92 -2.55 -7.31
CA GLY A 64 -14.86 -2.99 -8.35
C GLY A 64 -14.84 -2.07 -9.58
N TRP A 65 -14.68 -0.76 -9.39
CA TRP A 65 -14.66 0.20 -10.49
C TRP A 65 -13.37 0.20 -11.31
N ARG A 66 -12.22 -0.15 -10.71
CA ARG A 66 -10.94 -0.31 -11.45
C ARG A 66 -10.90 -1.50 -12.41
N ARG A 67 -11.92 -2.36 -12.41
CA ARG A 67 -12.03 -3.53 -13.31
C ARG A 67 -12.77 -3.23 -14.62
N PHE A 68 -13.23 -1.99 -14.83
CA PHE A 68 -13.86 -1.52 -16.06
C PHE A 68 -13.00 -0.42 -16.71
#